data_AF-A0A9P7L6I5-F1
#
_entry.id   AF-A0A9P7L6I5-F1
#
_cell.length_a   1.000
_cell.length_b   1.000
_cell.length_c   1.000
_cell.angle_alpha   90.00
_cell.angle_beta   90.00
_cell.angle_gamma   90.00
#
_symmetry.space_group_name_H-M   'P 1'
#
loop_
_entity.id
_entity.type
_entity.pdbx_description
1 polymer ?
#
loop_
_entity_poly.entity_id
_entity_poly.type
_entity_poly.pdbx_seq_one_letter_code
_entity_poly.pdbx_strand_id
1 'polypeptide(L)'
;MARNLATCLVAAACVYACLPDKDELSALRARRSSRTSQSRHLKRDVVEFPPVLTEVETLLVNSFDNNSISDWSLYYTSGYRLAGHNRSQAEWTQKKWIDAGWESWIDEYWITYTEPIESALSLKRPDGSVHEVQRLEVKLDVDEQTRNPNEQVAYHALSGSGRVNAEYVYVGRGSREDYQKLKDLGVELKGKIALAQYGGANRGVKIKNAEASFSQRL
;
A
#
# COMPACT_ATOMS: atom_id res chain seq x y z
N MET A 1 -22.55 -43.28 5.53
CA MET A 1 -22.57 -41.92 6.12
C MET A 1 -21.33 -41.56 6.95
N ALA A 2 -20.20 -42.28 6.87
CA ALA A 2 -19.00 -41.97 7.69
C ALA A 2 -17.86 -41.21 6.96
N ARG A 3 -17.90 -41.11 5.62
CA ARG A 3 -16.83 -40.45 4.83
C ARG A 3 -16.97 -38.93 4.70
N ASN A 4 -18.10 -38.34 5.09
CA ASN A 4 -18.33 -36.88 4.96
C ASN A 4 -17.97 -36.08 6.22
N LEU A 5 -17.89 -36.71 7.40
CA LEU A 5 -17.48 -36.00 8.63
C LEU A 5 -15.97 -35.79 8.72
N ALA A 6 -15.17 -36.75 8.22
CA ALA A 6 -13.71 -36.65 8.26
C ALA A 6 -13.18 -35.50 7.40
N THR A 7 -13.79 -35.25 6.23
CA THR A 7 -13.41 -34.16 5.32
C THR A 7 -13.74 -32.77 5.88
N CYS A 8 -14.85 -32.63 6.61
CA CYS A 8 -15.21 -31.37 7.27
C CYS A 8 -14.30 -31.04 8.47
N LEU A 9 -13.83 -32.06 9.21
CA LEU A 9 -12.93 -31.86 10.35
C LEU A 9 -11.51 -31.46 9.90
N VAL A 10 -11.00 -32.03 8.80
CA VAL A 10 -9.69 -31.65 8.25
C VAL A 10 -9.72 -30.25 7.65
N ALA A 11 -10.81 -29.87 6.96
CA ALA A 11 -10.97 -28.51 6.44
C ALA A 11 -11.07 -27.45 7.56
N ALA A 12 -11.78 -27.75 8.67
CA ALA A 12 -11.87 -26.86 9.81
C ALA A 12 -10.54 -26.68 10.56
N ALA A 13 -9.72 -27.74 10.65
CA ALA A 13 -8.39 -27.67 11.26
C ALA A 13 -7.40 -26.85 10.42
N CYS A 14 -7.45 -26.97 9.09
CA CYS A 14 -6.58 -26.19 8.20
C CYS A 14 -6.94 -24.69 8.15
N VAL A 15 -8.21 -24.32 8.36
CA VAL A 15 -8.63 -22.90 8.42
C VAL A 15 -8.17 -22.24 9.73
N TYR A 16 -8.05 -23.00 10.83
CA TYR A 16 -7.54 -22.46 12.10
C TYR A 16 -6.05 -22.11 12.05
N ALA A 17 -5.26 -22.78 11.20
CA ALA A 17 -3.82 -22.54 11.05
C ALA A 17 -3.48 -21.26 10.25
N CYS A 18 -4.46 -20.65 9.56
CA CYS A 18 -4.28 -19.42 8.77
C CYS A 18 -4.83 -18.17 9.47
N LEU A 19 -5.35 -18.29 10.68
CA LEU A 19 -5.72 -17.13 11.48
C LEU A 19 -4.46 -16.62 12.19
N PRO A 20 -4.11 -15.33 12.08
CA PRO A 20 -3.01 -14.79 12.86
C PRO A 20 -3.34 -15.01 14.32
N ASP A 21 -2.46 -15.75 15.01
CA ASP A 21 -2.68 -16.21 16.36
C ASP A 21 -3.05 -15.00 17.23
N LYS A 22 -4.31 -14.97 17.70
CA LYS A 22 -4.84 -13.86 18.48
C LYS A 22 -4.07 -13.72 19.79
N ASP A 23 -3.51 -14.81 20.27
CA ASP A 23 -2.69 -14.85 21.47
C ASP A 23 -1.30 -14.27 21.17
N GLU A 24 -0.72 -14.55 20.01
CA GLU A 24 0.50 -13.89 19.55
C GLU A 24 0.29 -12.39 19.29
N LEU A 25 -0.80 -12.00 18.64
CA LEU A 25 -1.16 -10.59 18.39
C LEU A 25 -1.43 -9.83 19.69
N SER A 26 -2.10 -10.45 20.67
CA SER A 26 -2.34 -9.85 21.98
C SER A 26 -1.06 -9.78 22.80
N ALA A 27 -0.19 -10.79 22.75
CA ALA A 27 1.14 -10.79 23.35
C ALA A 27 2.05 -9.73 22.73
N LEU A 28 2.03 -9.53 21.40
CA LEU A 28 2.75 -8.47 20.70
C LEU A 28 2.22 -7.09 21.08
N ARG A 29 0.90 -6.92 21.23
CA ARG A 29 0.29 -5.67 21.70
C ARG A 29 0.64 -5.37 23.17
N ALA A 30 0.62 -6.38 24.03
CA ALA A 30 1.04 -6.26 25.42
C ALA A 30 2.56 -5.96 25.53
N ARG A 31 3.41 -6.57 24.70
CA ARG A 31 4.83 -6.22 24.57
C ARG A 31 5.03 -4.79 24.07
N ARG A 32 4.17 -4.32 23.16
CA ARG A 32 4.21 -2.94 22.65
C ARG A 32 3.71 -1.91 23.67
N SER A 33 2.72 -2.25 24.50
CA SER A 33 2.24 -1.35 25.56
C SER A 33 3.13 -1.37 26.81
N SER A 34 3.77 -2.50 27.11
CA SER A 34 4.78 -2.63 28.18
C SER A 34 6.15 -2.09 27.79
N ARG A 35 6.40 -1.85 26.49
CA ARG A 35 7.40 -0.88 26.06
C ARG A 35 6.92 0.53 26.45
N THR A 36 7.01 0.86 27.73
CA THR A 36 7.41 2.21 28.12
C THR A 36 8.65 2.51 27.28
N SER A 37 8.54 3.47 26.37
CA SER A 37 9.67 3.99 25.62
C SER A 37 10.65 4.63 26.60
N GLN A 38 11.44 3.80 27.28
CA GLN A 38 12.68 4.21 27.92
C GLN A 38 13.80 4.39 26.88
N SER A 39 13.53 4.27 25.58
CA SER A 39 14.28 5.10 24.65
C SER A 39 13.84 6.55 24.88
N ARG A 40 14.37 7.17 25.94
CA ARG A 40 14.72 8.57 25.86
C ARG A 40 15.59 8.62 24.60
N HIS A 41 15.04 9.10 23.48
CA HIS A 41 15.88 9.55 22.40
C HIS A 41 16.93 10.42 23.07
N LEU A 42 18.19 9.95 23.09
CA LEU A 42 19.28 10.75 23.61
C LEU A 42 19.12 12.10 22.93
N LYS A 43 19.08 13.19 23.73
CA LYS A 43 19.06 14.52 23.13
C LYS A 43 20.24 14.53 22.18
N ARG A 44 19.97 14.90 20.93
CA ARG A 44 21.02 15.04 19.91
C ARG A 44 22.13 15.85 20.55
N ASP A 45 23.34 15.29 20.59
CA ASP A 45 24.46 15.98 21.20
C ASP A 45 24.63 17.34 20.53
N VAL A 46 24.90 18.36 21.34
CA VAL A 46 25.23 19.69 20.84
C VAL A 46 26.65 19.59 20.30
N VAL A 47 26.77 19.29 19.01
CA VAL A 47 28.05 19.20 18.31
C VAL A 47 28.35 20.57 17.71
N GLU A 48 29.53 21.12 18.01
CA GLU A 48 30.01 22.34 17.34
C GLU A 48 30.22 22.06 15.84
N PHE A 49 29.74 22.96 14.98
CA PHE A 49 29.84 22.82 13.54
C PHE A 49 31.05 23.61 13.00
N PRO A 50 31.89 23.02 12.12
CA PRO A 50 31.76 21.69 11.54
C PRO A 50 32.19 20.57 12.52
N PRO A 51 31.48 19.44 12.55
CA PRO A 51 31.82 18.34 13.46
C PRO A 51 33.19 17.76 13.10
N VAL A 52 34.02 17.50 14.10
CA VAL A 52 35.26 16.72 13.94
C VAL A 52 34.86 15.26 13.94
N LEU A 53 34.95 14.62 12.77
CA LEU A 53 34.62 13.21 12.60
C LEU A 53 35.75 12.33 13.14
N THR A 54 35.39 11.26 13.83
CA THR A 54 36.31 10.15 14.13
C THR A 54 36.76 9.48 12.83
N GLU A 55 37.79 8.64 12.91
CA GLU A 55 38.26 7.86 11.76
C GLU A 55 37.15 6.99 11.15
N VAL A 56 36.35 6.34 12.00
CA VAL A 56 35.23 5.49 11.57
C VAL A 56 34.12 6.31 10.91
N GLU A 57 33.77 7.47 11.48
CA GLU A 57 32.78 8.36 10.88
C GLU A 57 33.27 8.94 9.56
N THR A 58 34.55 9.30 9.48
CA THR A 58 35.18 9.77 8.24
C THR A 58 35.13 8.70 7.17
N LEU A 59 35.47 7.44 7.51
CA LEU A 59 35.39 6.31 6.61
C LEU A 59 33.95 6.09 6.12
N LEU A 60 32.97 6.12 7.03
CA LEU A 60 31.56 5.94 6.70
C LEU A 60 31.07 7.05 5.77
N VAL A 61 31.30 8.32 6.12
CA VAL A 61 30.85 9.46 5.31
C VAL A 61 31.48 9.44 3.93
N ASN A 62 32.78 9.13 3.84
CA ASN A 62 33.50 9.08 2.57
C ASN A 62 33.22 7.81 1.75
N SER A 63 32.55 6.80 2.33
CA SER A 63 32.15 5.58 1.59
C SER A 63 30.94 5.79 0.67
N PHE A 64 30.21 6.89 0.84
CA PHE A 64 29.07 7.23 -0.01
C PHE A 64 29.50 8.16 -1.15
N ASP A 65 29.16 7.79 -2.38
CA ASP A 65 29.40 8.59 -3.57
C ASP A 65 28.07 9.08 -4.17
N ASN A 66 27.95 10.39 -4.38
CA ASN A 66 26.74 11.01 -4.91
C ASN A 66 26.42 10.52 -6.33
N ASN A 67 27.43 10.25 -7.15
CA ASN A 67 27.22 9.74 -8.50
C ASN A 67 26.62 8.34 -8.44
N SER A 68 27.19 7.46 -7.60
CA SER A 68 26.67 6.12 -7.36
C SER A 68 25.23 6.15 -6.84
N ILE A 69 24.91 7.00 -5.85
CA ILE A 69 23.53 7.15 -5.34
C ILE A 69 22.58 7.57 -6.47
N SER A 70 22.98 8.55 -7.28
CA SER A 70 22.20 9.05 -8.40
C SER A 70 21.97 7.96 -9.46
N ASP A 71 23.03 7.27 -9.87
CA ASP A 71 22.97 6.21 -10.87
C ASP A 71 22.11 5.03 -10.41
N TRP A 72 22.24 4.64 -9.15
CA TRP A 72 21.45 3.55 -8.57
C TRP A 72 19.99 3.96 -8.44
N SER A 73 19.71 5.19 -8.02
CA SER A 73 18.36 5.74 -7.99
C SER A 73 17.73 5.73 -9.37
N LEU A 74 18.46 6.15 -10.42
CA LEU A 74 17.97 6.11 -11.79
C LEU A 74 17.67 4.68 -12.23
N TYR A 75 18.57 3.73 -11.94
CA TYR A 75 18.37 2.32 -12.29
C TYR A 75 17.13 1.73 -11.61
N TYR A 76 16.97 1.89 -10.30
CA TYR A 76 15.81 1.37 -9.55
C TYR A 76 14.50 2.07 -9.87
N THR A 77 14.56 3.30 -10.39
CA THR A 77 13.37 4.03 -10.85
C THR A 77 13.04 3.79 -12.32
N SER A 78 13.88 3.06 -13.04
CA SER A 78 13.62 2.66 -14.42
C SER A 78 12.78 1.38 -14.53
N GLY A 79 12.01 1.26 -15.60
CA GLY A 79 11.29 0.03 -15.96
C GLY A 79 10.04 -0.25 -15.12
N TYR A 80 9.48 -1.46 -15.30
CA TYR A 80 8.20 -1.85 -14.69
C TYR A 80 8.37 -2.55 -13.33
N ARG A 81 8.29 -1.77 -12.27
CA ARG A 81 8.73 -2.09 -10.90
C ARG A 81 7.59 -2.44 -9.94
N LEU A 82 6.52 -3.03 -10.47
CA LEU A 82 5.44 -3.55 -9.65
C LEU A 82 5.85 -4.91 -9.04
N ALA A 83 5.34 -5.25 -7.87
CA ALA A 83 5.72 -6.49 -7.18
C ALA A 83 5.48 -7.73 -8.08
N GLY A 84 6.45 -8.64 -8.12
CA GLY A 84 6.43 -9.81 -9.02
C GLY A 84 7.03 -9.57 -10.41
N HIS A 85 7.38 -8.33 -10.74
CA HIS A 85 8.06 -7.95 -11.99
C HIS A 85 9.51 -7.53 -11.71
N ASN A 86 10.29 -7.25 -12.77
CA ASN A 86 11.66 -6.72 -12.68
C ASN A 86 12.67 -7.57 -11.86
N ARG A 87 12.70 -8.89 -12.08
CA ARG A 87 13.72 -9.79 -11.49
C ARG A 87 15.16 -9.27 -11.68
N SER A 88 15.44 -8.64 -12.83
CA SER A 88 16.74 -8.08 -13.15
C SER A 88 17.25 -7.07 -12.11
N GLN A 89 16.38 -6.30 -11.46
CA GLN A 89 16.78 -5.37 -10.40
C GLN A 89 17.17 -6.11 -9.11
N ALA A 90 16.54 -7.25 -8.80
CA ALA A 90 16.95 -8.11 -7.69
C ALA A 90 18.32 -8.76 -7.97
N GLU A 91 18.53 -9.25 -9.20
CA GLU A 91 19.81 -9.81 -9.65
C GLU A 91 20.93 -8.77 -9.67
N TRP A 92 20.64 -7.55 -10.11
CA TRP A 92 21.58 -6.44 -10.05
C TRP A 92 21.96 -6.10 -8.61
N THR A 93 20.99 -6.08 -7.70
CA THR A 93 21.23 -5.88 -6.28
C THR A 93 22.12 -6.99 -5.72
N GLN A 94 21.77 -8.25 -5.96
CA GLN A 94 22.57 -9.40 -5.54
C GLN A 94 24.01 -9.27 -6.05
N LYS A 95 24.20 -8.93 -7.32
CA LYS A 95 25.52 -8.73 -7.91
C LYS A 95 26.32 -7.64 -7.19
N LYS A 96 25.71 -6.50 -6.85
CA LYS A 96 26.38 -5.43 -6.08
C LYS A 96 26.86 -5.90 -4.71
N TRP A 97 26.07 -6.73 -4.03
CA TRP A 97 26.46 -7.31 -2.75
C TRP A 97 27.62 -8.30 -2.89
N ILE A 98 27.57 -9.18 -3.90
CA ILE A 98 28.65 -10.12 -4.22
C ILE A 98 29.94 -9.37 -4.57
N ASP A 99 29.85 -8.37 -5.44
CA ASP A 99 31.00 -7.55 -5.85
C ASP A 99 31.62 -6.78 -4.67
N ALA A 100 30.82 -6.47 -3.63
CA ALA A 100 31.27 -5.86 -2.38
C ALA A 100 31.77 -6.88 -1.33
N GLY A 101 31.86 -8.17 -1.68
CA GLY A 101 32.41 -9.23 -0.82
C GLY A 101 31.40 -9.89 0.12
N TRP A 102 30.09 -9.68 -0.08
CA TRP A 102 29.05 -10.30 0.73
C TRP A 102 28.54 -11.60 0.11
N GLU A 103 28.23 -12.59 0.94
CA GLU A 103 27.43 -13.73 0.54
C GLU A 103 25.97 -13.27 0.33
N SER A 104 25.43 -13.48 -0.87
CA SER A 104 24.08 -13.02 -1.24
C SER A 104 23.37 -14.03 -2.15
N TRP A 105 22.10 -14.30 -1.85
CA TRP A 105 21.21 -15.13 -2.65
C TRP A 105 19.86 -14.43 -2.87
N ILE A 106 19.08 -14.92 -3.83
CA ILE A 106 17.70 -14.49 -4.07
C ILE A 106 16.79 -15.56 -3.50
N ASP A 107 15.79 -15.12 -2.72
CA ASP A 107 14.76 -15.99 -2.16
C ASP A 107 13.40 -15.64 -2.77
N GLU A 108 12.62 -16.65 -3.10
CA GLU A 108 11.41 -16.52 -3.92
C GLU A 108 10.17 -16.98 -3.16
N TYR A 109 9.16 -16.12 -3.14
CA TYR A 109 7.92 -16.37 -2.44
C TYR A 109 6.75 -16.22 -3.40
N TRP A 110 5.87 -17.22 -3.42
CA TRP A 110 4.63 -17.18 -4.17
C TRP A 110 3.58 -16.41 -3.37
N ILE A 111 3.13 -15.29 -3.92
CA ILE A 111 2.14 -14.42 -3.29
C ILE A 111 0.85 -14.36 -4.10
N THR A 112 -0.26 -14.09 -3.42
CA THR A 112 -1.49 -13.64 -4.09
C THR A 112 -1.41 -12.13 -4.29
N TYR A 113 -1.68 -11.70 -5.52
CA TYR A 113 -1.63 -10.30 -5.91
C TYR A 113 -2.72 -10.05 -6.98
N THR A 114 -3.08 -8.78 -7.19
CA THR A 114 -4.20 -8.38 -8.06
C THR A 114 -3.74 -7.37 -9.10
N GLU A 115 -4.05 -7.63 -10.37
CA GLU A 115 -3.87 -6.68 -11.47
C GLU A 115 -5.23 -6.29 -12.08
N PRO A 116 -5.36 -5.05 -12.58
CA PRO A 116 -6.57 -4.64 -13.28
C PRO A 116 -6.65 -5.33 -14.65
N ILE A 117 -7.76 -6.02 -14.91
CA ILE A 117 -8.10 -6.50 -16.27
C ILE A 117 -8.81 -5.38 -17.04
N GLU A 118 -9.80 -4.77 -16.38
CA GLU A 118 -10.58 -3.65 -16.88
C GLU A 118 -10.80 -2.68 -15.71
N SER A 119 -10.79 -1.39 -16.00
CA SER A 119 -11.27 -0.36 -15.08
C SER A 119 -11.97 0.68 -15.95
N ALA A 120 -12.93 1.41 -15.41
CA ALA A 120 -13.65 2.47 -16.10
C ALA A 120 -14.34 3.33 -15.05
N LEU A 121 -14.36 4.64 -15.27
CA LEU A 121 -15.07 5.58 -14.41
C LEU A 121 -15.63 6.70 -15.26
N SER A 122 -16.95 6.87 -15.21
CA SER A 122 -17.63 7.95 -15.92
C SER A 122 -18.64 8.65 -15.02
N LEU A 123 -18.71 9.97 -15.17
CA LEU A 123 -19.71 10.80 -14.53
C LEU A 123 -20.83 11.06 -15.52
N LYS A 124 -22.01 10.52 -15.24
CA LYS A 124 -23.25 10.80 -15.99
C LYS A 124 -23.99 11.94 -15.31
N ARG A 125 -24.39 12.94 -16.07
CA ARG A 125 -25.12 14.12 -15.56
C ARG A 125 -26.60 14.07 -15.97
N PRO A 126 -27.49 14.79 -15.25
CA PRO A 126 -28.92 14.84 -15.57
C PRO A 126 -29.25 15.37 -16.97
N ASP A 127 -28.37 16.21 -17.54
CA ASP A 127 -28.50 16.74 -18.90
C ASP A 127 -28.17 15.73 -20.02
N GLY A 128 -27.85 14.49 -19.64
CA GLY A 128 -27.46 13.42 -20.56
C GLY A 128 -25.97 13.43 -20.94
N SER A 129 -25.20 14.44 -20.51
CA SER A 129 -23.77 14.47 -20.75
C SER A 129 -23.04 13.39 -19.95
N VAL A 130 -22.02 12.79 -20.58
CA VAL A 130 -21.13 11.81 -19.95
C VAL A 130 -19.72 12.36 -19.99
N HIS A 131 -19.06 12.35 -18.83
CA HIS A 131 -17.65 12.68 -18.70
C HIS A 131 -16.86 11.44 -18.34
N GLU A 132 -16.04 10.95 -19.26
CA GLU A 132 -15.10 9.86 -19.04
C GLU A 132 -13.90 10.38 -18.23
N VAL A 133 -13.60 9.73 -17.11
CA VAL A 133 -12.50 10.15 -16.23
C VAL A 133 -11.18 9.64 -16.80
N GLN A 134 -10.19 10.54 -16.88
CA GLN A 134 -8.82 10.20 -17.23
C GLN A 134 -8.23 9.23 -16.19
N ARG A 135 -7.70 8.09 -16.66
CA ARG A 135 -7.24 6.99 -15.81
C ARG A 135 -5.75 6.66 -15.91
N LEU A 136 -5.11 7.16 -16.97
CA LEU A 136 -3.68 7.11 -17.17
C LEU A 136 -3.11 8.50 -16.93
N GLU A 137 -1.89 8.56 -16.44
CA GLU A 137 -1.23 9.84 -16.23
C GLU A 137 -0.94 10.50 -17.59
N VAL A 138 -0.79 11.82 -17.56
CA VAL A 138 -0.42 12.57 -18.77
C VAL A 138 1.06 12.32 -19.04
N LYS A 139 1.36 11.88 -20.24
CA LYS A 139 2.74 11.67 -20.70
C LYS A 139 3.47 13.01 -20.77
N LEU A 140 4.70 13.05 -20.27
CA LEU A 140 5.56 14.22 -20.26
C LEU A 140 6.75 13.98 -21.19
N ASP A 141 7.01 14.91 -22.11
CA ASP A 141 8.14 14.79 -23.06
C ASP A 141 9.51 14.78 -22.37
N VAL A 142 9.59 15.42 -21.20
CA VAL A 142 10.81 15.52 -20.38
C VAL A 142 11.08 14.28 -19.53
N ASP A 143 10.14 13.33 -19.44
CA ASP A 143 10.26 12.14 -18.61
C ASP A 143 9.84 10.88 -19.38
N GLU A 144 10.82 10.12 -19.87
CA GLU A 144 10.61 8.88 -20.60
C GLU A 144 9.84 7.83 -19.79
N GLN A 145 9.91 7.85 -18.45
CA GLN A 145 9.19 6.89 -17.61
C GLN A 145 7.68 7.08 -17.68
N THR A 146 7.21 8.32 -17.90
CA THR A 146 5.79 8.62 -18.14
C THR A 146 5.27 8.10 -19.49
N ARG A 147 6.17 7.61 -20.35
CA ARG A 147 5.86 7.09 -21.68
C ARG A 147 5.97 5.57 -21.76
N ASN A 148 6.10 4.89 -20.62
CA ASN A 148 6.23 3.45 -20.55
C ASN A 148 5.02 2.75 -21.24
N PRO A 149 5.23 1.93 -22.27
CA PRO A 149 4.13 1.24 -22.96
C PRO A 149 3.40 0.22 -22.08
N ASN A 150 4.01 -0.20 -20.97
CA ASN A 150 3.45 -1.14 -20.01
C ASN A 150 2.77 -0.45 -18.81
N GLU A 151 2.56 0.88 -18.87
CA GLU A 151 1.86 1.62 -17.82
C GLU A 151 0.46 1.00 -17.57
N GLN A 152 0.21 0.65 -16.30
CA GLN A 152 -1.07 0.12 -15.88
C GLN A 152 -1.98 1.25 -15.42
N VAL A 153 -3.27 1.11 -15.70
CA VAL A 153 -4.31 2.01 -15.21
C VAL A 153 -4.33 2.03 -13.69
N ALA A 154 -4.56 3.21 -13.09
CA ALA A 154 -4.67 3.32 -11.64
C ALA A 154 -5.80 2.42 -11.10
N TYR A 155 -5.51 1.70 -10.01
CA TYR A 155 -6.45 0.77 -9.38
C TYR A 155 -6.22 0.66 -7.87
N HIS A 156 -7.15 0.01 -7.17
CA HIS A 156 -7.00 -0.33 -5.77
C HIS A 156 -6.71 -1.83 -5.63
N ALA A 157 -5.48 -2.18 -5.24
CA ALA A 157 -5.12 -3.57 -4.99
C ALA A 157 -6.09 -4.22 -3.98
N LEU A 158 -6.45 -5.48 -4.24
CA LEU A 158 -7.42 -6.28 -3.48
C LEU A 158 -8.88 -5.80 -3.55
N SER A 159 -9.24 -4.87 -4.44
CA SER A 159 -10.63 -4.46 -4.62
C SER A 159 -11.48 -5.57 -5.24
N GLY A 160 -12.75 -5.68 -4.81
CA GLY A 160 -13.72 -6.56 -5.47
C GLY A 160 -14.04 -6.09 -6.88
N SER A 161 -14.15 -7.03 -7.83
CA SER A 161 -14.56 -6.75 -9.20
C SER A 161 -16.07 -6.48 -9.28
N GLY A 162 -16.48 -5.54 -10.13
CA GLY A 162 -17.89 -5.27 -10.37
C GLY A 162 -18.12 -4.03 -11.22
N ARG A 163 -19.36 -3.87 -11.70
CA ARG A 163 -19.84 -2.66 -12.37
C ARG A 163 -20.99 -2.09 -11.56
N VAL A 164 -20.86 -0.84 -11.14
CA VAL A 164 -21.87 -0.14 -10.33
C VAL A 164 -22.20 1.19 -11.01
N ASN A 165 -23.49 1.52 -11.07
CA ASN A 165 -23.98 2.81 -11.50
C ASN A 165 -24.95 3.32 -10.43
N ALA A 166 -24.59 4.39 -9.75
CA ALA A 166 -25.39 5.02 -8.71
C ALA A 166 -24.95 6.47 -8.51
N GLU A 167 -25.77 7.24 -7.78
CA GLU A 167 -25.37 8.55 -7.29
C GLU A 167 -24.17 8.45 -6.35
N TYR A 168 -23.34 9.48 -6.30
CA TYR A 168 -22.21 9.54 -5.37
C TYR A 168 -22.44 10.56 -4.25
N VAL A 169 -21.79 10.34 -3.12
CA VAL A 169 -21.75 11.28 -1.98
C VAL A 169 -20.30 11.58 -1.66
N TYR A 170 -19.96 12.87 -1.55
CA TYR A 170 -18.66 13.27 -1.05
C TYR A 170 -18.58 13.06 0.47
N VAL A 171 -17.63 12.25 0.92
CA VAL A 171 -17.53 11.78 2.31
C VAL A 171 -16.29 12.32 3.03
N GLY A 172 -15.77 13.47 2.58
CA GLY A 172 -14.57 14.08 3.15
C GLY A 172 -13.37 13.13 3.05
N ARG A 173 -12.79 12.76 4.19
CA ARG A 173 -11.66 11.80 4.26
C ARG A 173 -12.12 10.38 4.59
N GLY A 174 -13.41 10.08 4.60
CA GLY A 174 -13.94 8.73 4.88
C GLY A 174 -13.64 8.25 6.31
N SER A 175 -13.51 9.18 7.25
CA SER A 175 -13.46 8.86 8.68
C SER A 175 -14.85 8.49 9.20
N ARG A 176 -14.93 7.87 10.39
CA ARG A 176 -16.24 7.53 10.98
C ARG A 176 -17.05 8.79 11.29
N GLU A 177 -16.35 9.84 11.69
CA GLU A 177 -16.88 11.15 12.02
C GLU A 177 -17.44 11.83 10.77
N ASP A 178 -16.82 11.67 9.60
CA ASP A 178 -17.35 12.18 8.32
C ASP A 178 -18.70 11.53 7.99
N TYR A 179 -18.80 10.20 8.13
CA TYR A 179 -20.07 9.50 7.91
C TYR A 179 -21.13 9.85 8.94
N GLN A 180 -20.77 10.02 10.21
CA GLN A 180 -21.70 10.43 11.26
C GLN A 180 -22.27 11.82 10.97
N LYS A 181 -21.43 12.79 10.59
CA LYS A 181 -21.89 14.13 10.20
C LYS A 181 -22.87 14.10 9.04
N LEU A 182 -22.62 13.27 8.01
CA LEU A 182 -23.55 13.11 6.90
C LEU A 182 -24.90 12.55 7.36
N LYS A 183 -24.90 11.57 8.27
CA LYS A 183 -26.12 11.03 8.89
C LYS A 183 -26.85 12.09 9.72
N ASP A 184 -26.13 12.88 10.51
CA ASP A 184 -26.70 13.95 11.33
C ASP A 184 -27.33 15.06 10.45
N LEU A 185 -26.79 15.27 9.25
CA LEU A 185 -27.34 16.16 8.23
C LEU A 185 -28.49 15.54 7.41
N GLY A 186 -28.88 14.29 7.68
CA GLY A 186 -29.96 13.60 6.98
C GLY A 186 -29.61 13.15 5.57
N VAL A 187 -28.32 13.03 5.22
CA VAL A 187 -27.89 12.56 3.89
C VAL A 187 -28.09 11.04 3.80
N GLU A 188 -28.89 10.59 2.83
CA GLU A 188 -29.07 9.16 2.55
C GLU A 188 -27.78 8.58 1.93
N LEU A 189 -27.23 7.52 2.54
CA LEU A 189 -25.99 6.89 2.07
C LEU A 189 -26.24 5.55 1.36
N LYS A 190 -27.30 4.84 1.72
CA LYS A 190 -27.54 3.47 1.25
C LYS A 190 -27.60 3.40 -0.27
N GLY A 191 -26.85 2.47 -0.86
CA GLY A 191 -26.85 2.24 -2.31
C GLY A 191 -26.13 3.29 -3.15
N LYS A 192 -25.48 4.29 -2.53
CA LYS A 192 -24.71 5.33 -3.23
C LYS A 192 -23.21 4.97 -3.30
N ILE A 193 -22.46 5.69 -4.12
CA ILE A 193 -20.99 5.57 -4.24
C ILE A 193 -20.32 6.60 -3.31
N ALA A 194 -19.46 6.15 -2.41
CA ALA A 194 -18.70 7.07 -1.55
C ALA A 194 -17.49 7.65 -2.31
N LEU A 195 -17.45 8.97 -2.47
CA LEU A 195 -16.28 9.69 -3.00
C LEU A 195 -15.46 10.26 -1.84
N ALA A 196 -14.30 9.68 -1.57
CA ALA A 196 -13.44 10.06 -0.46
C ALA A 196 -12.12 10.65 -0.95
N GLN A 197 -11.63 11.68 -0.25
CA GLN A 197 -10.30 12.22 -0.45
C GLN A 197 -9.25 11.38 0.29
N TYR A 198 -8.07 11.23 -0.33
CA TYR A 198 -6.89 10.65 0.34
C TYR A 198 -6.41 11.51 1.53
N GLY A 199 -5.63 10.89 2.43
CA GLY A 199 -5.14 11.50 3.67
C GLY A 199 -5.97 11.16 4.91
N GLY A 200 -5.40 11.33 6.10
CA GLY A 200 -6.00 10.88 7.36
C GLY A 200 -5.82 9.38 7.57
N ALA A 201 -6.92 8.64 7.76
CA ALA A 201 -6.87 7.18 7.97
C ALA A 201 -6.34 6.42 6.74
N ASN A 202 -5.79 5.22 6.97
CA ASN A 202 -5.37 4.31 5.90
C ASN A 202 -6.52 4.04 4.92
N ARG A 203 -6.21 3.93 3.61
CA ARG A 203 -7.19 3.68 2.54
C ARG A 203 -8.10 2.48 2.77
N GLY A 204 -7.60 1.37 3.33
CA GLY A 204 -8.43 0.20 3.65
C GLY A 204 -9.45 0.48 4.76
N VAL A 205 -9.12 1.36 5.71
CA VAL A 205 -10.05 1.79 6.76
C VAL A 205 -11.18 2.63 6.19
N LYS A 206 -10.91 3.46 5.16
CA LYS A 206 -11.95 4.23 4.46
C LYS A 206 -12.97 3.30 3.82
N ILE A 207 -12.52 2.25 3.13
CA ILE A 207 -13.38 1.24 2.50
C ILE A 207 -14.24 0.54 3.57
N LYS A 208 -13.63 0.10 4.67
CA LYS A 208 -14.35 -0.54 5.79
C LYS A 208 -15.42 0.38 6.40
N ASN A 209 -15.11 1.66 6.58
CA ASN A 209 -16.07 2.62 7.12
C ASN A 209 -17.21 2.90 6.13
N ALA A 210 -16.90 2.98 4.83
CA ALA A 210 -17.90 3.12 3.77
C ALA A 210 -18.86 1.94 3.78
N GLU A 211 -18.34 0.70 3.75
CA GLU A 211 -19.15 -0.52 3.83
C GLU A 211 -20.05 -0.52 5.07
N ALA A 212 -19.49 -0.23 6.25
CA ALA A 212 -20.27 -0.17 7.49
C ALA A 212 -21.36 0.91 7.50
N SER A 213 -21.21 1.97 6.70
CA SER A 213 -22.15 3.10 6.66
C SER A 213 -23.18 3.00 5.53
N PHE A 214 -22.84 2.33 4.43
CA PHE A 214 -23.65 2.23 3.22
C PHE A 214 -24.40 0.90 3.13
N SER A 215 -23.91 -0.15 3.81
CA SER A 215 -24.51 -1.49 3.81
C SER A 215 -25.51 -1.73 4.95
N GLN A 216 -25.80 -0.72 5.80
CA GLN A 216 -26.81 -0.87 6.84
C GLN A 216 -28.18 -1.10 6.18
N ARG A 217 -28.65 -2.36 6.23
CA ARG A 217 -30.08 -2.66 6.20
C ARG A 217 -30.67 -2.00 7.45
N LEU A 218 -31.77 -1.28 7.28
CA LEU A 218 -32.67 -0.95 8.39
C LEU A 218 -33.08 -2.25 9.09
#